data_AF-A0A2E8EE30-F1
#
_entry.id   AF-A0A2E8EE30-F1
#
_cell.length_a   1.000
_cell.length_b   1.000
_cell.length_c   1.000
_cell.angle_alpha   90.00
_cell.angle_beta   90.00
_cell.angle_gamma   90.00
#
_symmetry.space_group_name_H-M   'P 1'
#
loop_
_entity.id
_entity.type
_entity.pdbx_description
1 polymer ?
#
loop_
_entity_poly.entity_id
_entity_poly.type
_entity_poly.pdbx_seq_one_letter_code
_entity_poly.pdbx_strand_id
1 'polypeptide(L)'
;PEEETPEEETPEEETPEEETPEEETPEDAVPEASSLGIGDIKGVGKATAEKLMGAGFETLELIASADADTLSEKTGISAKVAAKIIESTKELI
;
A
#
# COMPACT_ATOMS: atom_id res chain seq x y z
N PRO A 1 36.63 -23.39 53.22
CA PRO A 1 36.81 -24.14 51.96
C PRO A 1 35.55 -23.94 51.15
N GLU A 2 35.76 -23.47 49.93
CA GLU A 2 34.81 -23.15 48.89
C GLU A 2 34.12 -24.41 48.35
N GLU A 3 32.87 -24.28 47.89
CA GLU A 3 32.48 -24.47 46.48
C GLU A 3 30.98 -24.17 46.37
N GLU A 4 30.60 -23.07 45.72
CA GLU A 4 30.27 -22.99 44.29
C GLU A 4 28.91 -23.63 43.96
N THR A 5 27.89 -22.77 43.85
CA THR A 5 26.75 -23.01 42.97
C THR A 5 26.55 -21.76 42.12
N PRO A 6 27.02 -21.80 40.85
CA PRO A 6 26.53 -20.93 39.79
C PRO A 6 25.56 -21.74 38.91
N GLU A 7 24.30 -21.34 38.84
CA GLU A 7 23.37 -21.73 37.76
C GLU A 7 22.56 -20.45 37.46
N GLU A 8 23.03 -19.63 36.52
CA GLU A 8 22.73 -19.67 35.09
C GLU A 8 21.23 -19.42 34.82
N GLU A 9 20.89 -18.16 34.60
CA GLU A 9 20.37 -17.62 33.34
C GLU A 9 19.26 -18.46 32.70
N THR A 10 18.02 -18.03 32.94
CA THR A 10 16.96 -18.14 31.95
C THR A 10 16.44 -16.73 31.67
N PRO A 11 16.99 -16.03 30.65
CA PRO A 11 16.19 -15.02 29.98
C PRO A 11 15.07 -15.78 29.26
N GLU A 12 13.83 -15.63 29.73
CA GLU A 12 12.67 -16.05 28.96
C GLU A 12 12.59 -15.16 27.72
N GLU A 13 13.11 -15.70 26.63
CA GLU A 13 13.08 -15.16 25.28
C GLU A 13 11.63 -15.18 24.76
N GLU A 14 11.16 -13.97 24.45
CA GLU A 14 10.35 -13.60 23.29
C GLU A 14 9.15 -14.49 22.90
N THR A 15 7.97 -13.97 23.21
CA THR A 15 6.92 -13.85 22.18
C THR A 15 6.42 -12.42 22.16
N PRO A 16 6.93 -11.55 21.27
CA PRO A 16 6.08 -10.47 20.79
C PRO A 16 4.94 -11.16 20.04
N GLU A 17 3.76 -11.17 20.64
CA GLU A 17 2.53 -11.44 19.90
C GLU A 17 2.50 -10.42 18.76
N GLU A 18 2.75 -10.92 17.56
CA GLU A 18 2.54 -10.25 16.29
C GLU A 18 1.03 -9.95 16.22
N GLU A 19 0.62 -8.85 16.85
CA GLU A 19 -0.62 -8.20 16.46
C GLU A 19 -0.40 -7.72 15.03
N THR A 20 -0.92 -8.52 14.12
CA THR A 20 -1.24 -8.16 12.75
C THR A 20 -1.61 -6.68 12.74
N PRO A 21 -0.92 -5.82 11.96
CA PRO A 21 -1.45 -4.49 11.74
C PRO A 21 -2.80 -4.71 11.07
N GLU A 22 -3.87 -4.48 11.84
CA GLU A 22 -5.20 -4.27 11.29
C GLU A 22 -5.00 -3.20 10.24
N GLU A 23 -5.27 -3.60 9.00
CA GLU A 23 -5.31 -2.77 7.81
C GLU A 23 -6.11 -1.51 8.18
N GLU A 24 -5.40 -0.44 8.53
CA GLU A 24 -5.92 0.90 8.40
C GLU A 24 -6.18 1.04 6.91
N THR A 25 -7.38 0.66 6.48
CA THR A 25 -8.01 1.32 5.36
C THR A 25 -8.06 2.78 5.77
N PRO A 26 -7.30 3.70 5.15
CA PRO A 26 -7.62 5.10 5.28
C PRO A 26 -8.97 5.32 4.58
N GLU A 27 -10.05 5.07 5.31
CA GLU A 27 -11.31 5.72 5.04
C GLU A 27 -11.04 7.22 5.18
N ASP A 28 -11.29 7.96 4.09
CA ASP A 28 -11.45 9.40 4.10
C ASP A 28 -10.16 10.26 4.03
N ALA A 29 -9.26 9.95 3.10
CA ALA A 29 -8.56 11.03 2.41
C ALA A 29 -9.46 11.58 1.28
N VAL A 30 -10.43 12.41 1.63
CA VAL A 30 -10.91 13.46 0.73
C VAL A 30 -9.96 14.65 0.87
N PRO A 31 -8.89 14.77 0.06
CA PRO A 31 -8.20 16.04 0.00
C PRO A 31 -9.15 17.04 -0.65
N GLU A 32 -9.58 17.98 0.19
CA GLU A 32 -9.89 19.36 -0.16
C GLU A 32 -9.26 19.80 -1.48
N ALA A 33 -10.10 20.42 -2.31
CA ALA A 33 -9.84 20.82 -3.68
C ALA A 33 -8.56 21.65 -3.83
N SER A 34 -7.39 21.01 -4.03
CA SER A 34 -6.13 21.65 -4.49
C SER A 34 -4.97 20.67 -4.78
N SER A 35 -5.03 19.38 -4.42
CA SER A 35 -3.97 18.41 -4.72
C SER A 35 -4.43 17.43 -5.80
N LEU A 36 -3.69 17.34 -6.92
CA LEU A 36 -3.89 16.31 -7.94
C LEU A 36 -3.96 14.92 -7.29
N GLY A 37 -5.12 14.27 -7.38
CA GLY A 37 -5.38 12.97 -6.79
C GLY A 37 -5.55 11.88 -7.84
N ILE A 38 -5.68 10.63 -7.39
CA ILE A 38 -5.93 9.47 -8.25
C ILE A 38 -7.19 9.67 -9.12
N GLY A 39 -8.18 10.42 -8.60
CA GLY A 39 -9.41 10.76 -9.32
C GLY A 39 -9.24 11.72 -10.50
N ASP A 40 -8.11 12.42 -10.61
CA ASP A 40 -7.83 13.36 -11.71
C ASP A 40 -7.21 12.65 -12.94
N ILE A 41 -6.79 11.39 -12.79
CA ILE A 41 -6.18 10.63 -13.88
C ILE A 41 -7.20 10.34 -14.97
N LYS A 42 -6.85 10.64 -16.22
CA LYS A 42 -7.71 10.41 -17.37
C LYS A 42 -8.03 8.91 -17.54
N GLY A 43 -9.30 8.54 -17.29
CA GLY A 43 -9.77 7.16 -17.37
C GLY A 43 -9.91 6.46 -16.03
N VAL A 44 -9.58 7.15 -14.93
CA VAL A 44 -9.88 6.74 -13.57
C VAL A 44 -11.14 7.47 -13.11
N GLY A 45 -12.15 6.71 -12.68
CA GLY A 45 -13.30 7.24 -11.96
C GLY A 45 -13.25 6.82 -10.49
N LYS A 46 -14.23 7.26 -9.68
CA LYS A 46 -14.30 6.94 -8.24
C LYS A 46 -14.07 5.44 -7.94
N ALA A 47 -14.81 4.56 -8.62
CA ALA A 47 -14.68 3.12 -8.42
C ALA A 47 -13.30 2.55 -8.81
N THR A 48 -12.64 3.15 -9.80
CA THR A 48 -11.28 2.76 -10.20
C THR A 48 -10.27 3.26 -9.18
N ALA A 49 -10.43 4.48 -8.68
CA ALA A 49 -9.59 5.06 -7.64
C ALA A 49 -9.68 4.27 -6.33
N GLU A 50 -10.88 3.86 -5.92
CA GLU A 50 -11.09 3.01 -4.75
C GLU A 50 -10.38 1.66 -4.90
N LYS A 51 -10.43 1.04 -6.09
CA LYS A 51 -9.69 -0.20 -6.37
C LYS A 51 -8.18 -0.01 -6.36
N LEU A 52 -7.69 1.13 -6.82
CA LEU A 52 -6.28 1.48 -6.79
C LEU A 52 -5.80 1.66 -5.35
N MET A 53 -6.52 2.46 -4.55
CA MET A 53 -6.23 2.64 -3.12
C MET A 53 -6.30 1.31 -2.36
N GLY A 54 -7.37 0.52 -2.54
CA GLY A 54 -7.50 -0.80 -1.90
C GLY A 54 -6.48 -1.84 -2.36
N ALA A 55 -5.78 -1.59 -3.48
CA ALA A 55 -4.66 -2.40 -3.94
C ALA A 55 -3.29 -1.87 -3.46
N GLY A 56 -3.27 -0.80 -2.66
CA GLY A 56 -2.06 -0.15 -2.16
C GLY A 56 -1.45 0.88 -3.13
N PHE A 57 -2.17 1.28 -4.18
CA PHE A 57 -1.75 2.33 -5.12
C PHE A 57 -2.38 3.67 -4.74
N GLU A 58 -2.01 4.16 -3.56
CA GLU A 58 -2.59 5.35 -2.95
C GLU A 58 -2.01 6.67 -3.49
N THR A 59 -0.93 6.60 -4.26
CA THR A 59 -0.26 7.77 -4.81
C THR A 59 0.01 7.64 -6.30
N LEU A 60 0.10 8.78 -6.98
CA LEU A 60 0.44 8.85 -8.40
C LEU A 60 1.82 8.24 -8.68
N GLU A 61 2.78 8.40 -7.77
CA GLU A 61 4.12 7.80 -7.90
C GLU A 61 4.07 6.27 -7.89
N LEU A 62 3.27 5.68 -7.00
CA LEU A 62 3.09 4.22 -6.94
C LEU A 62 2.45 3.70 -8.23
N ILE A 63 1.44 4.41 -8.75
CA ILE A 63 0.78 4.05 -10.02
C ILE A 63 1.76 4.19 -11.20
N ALA A 64 2.54 5.27 -11.25
CA ALA A 64 3.49 5.55 -12.34
C ALA A 64 4.66 4.55 -12.38
N SER A 65 5.08 4.06 -11.21
CA SER A 65 6.13 3.06 -11.06
C SER A 65 5.63 1.62 -11.28
N ALA A 66 4.34 1.38 -11.11
CA ALA A 66 3.74 0.07 -11.30
C ALA A 66 3.58 -0.32 -12.78
N ASP A 67 3.54 -1.63 -13.03
CA ASP A 67 3.25 -2.22 -14.34
C ASP A 67 1.75 -2.39 -14.59
N ALA A 68 1.36 -2.34 -15.87
CA ALA A 68 -0.02 -2.52 -16.30
C ALA A 68 -0.58 -3.90 -15.90
N ASP A 69 0.24 -4.93 -15.93
CA ASP A 69 -0.12 -6.28 -15.50
C ASP A 69 -0.37 -6.34 -13.98
N THR A 70 0.54 -5.79 -13.17
CA THR A 70 0.38 -5.74 -11.70
C THR A 70 -0.88 -4.98 -11.31
N LEU A 71 -1.10 -3.81 -11.91
CA LEU A 71 -2.33 -3.04 -11.71
C LEU A 71 -3.54 -3.86 -12.13
N SER A 72 -3.49 -4.54 -13.29
CA SER A 72 -4.58 -5.37 -13.78
C SER A 72 -4.94 -6.51 -12.84
N GLU A 73 -3.95 -7.23 -12.32
CA GLU A 73 -4.14 -8.37 -11.42
C GLU A 73 -4.67 -7.93 -10.04
N LYS A 74 -4.13 -6.83 -9.49
CA LYS A 74 -4.50 -6.37 -8.14
C LYS A 74 -5.83 -5.63 -8.11
N THR A 75 -6.14 -4.85 -9.14
CA THR A 75 -7.35 -3.98 -9.16
C THR A 75 -8.50 -4.58 -9.97
N GLY A 76 -8.24 -5.59 -10.80
CA GLY A 76 -9.21 -6.14 -11.75
C GLY A 76 -9.53 -5.21 -12.94
N ILE A 77 -8.70 -4.19 -13.18
CA ILE A 77 -8.79 -3.33 -14.36
C ILE A 77 -8.12 -4.04 -15.55
N SER A 78 -8.63 -3.95 -16.78
CA SER A 78 -7.92 -4.55 -17.92
C SER A 78 -6.53 -3.92 -18.14
N ALA A 79 -5.53 -4.71 -18.52
CA ALA A 79 -4.16 -4.22 -18.81
C ALA A 79 -4.11 -3.00 -19.76
N LYS A 80 -4.99 -2.95 -20.77
CA LYS A 80 -5.09 -1.79 -21.69
C LYS A 80 -5.49 -0.50 -20.97
N VAL A 81 -6.42 -0.59 -20.02
CA VAL A 81 -6.86 0.56 -19.23
C VAL A 81 -5.80 0.92 -18.20
N ALA A 82 -5.21 -0.07 -17.52
CA ALA A 82 -4.10 0.15 -16.60
C ALA A 82 -2.91 0.88 -17.27
N ALA A 83 -2.52 0.46 -18.48
CA ALA A 83 -1.48 1.13 -19.26
C ALA A 83 -1.79 2.61 -19.53
N LYS A 84 -3.04 2.93 -19.90
CA LYS A 84 -3.48 4.32 -20.09
C LYS A 84 -3.44 5.12 -18.79
N ILE A 85 -3.84 4.51 -17.68
CA ILE A 85 -3.81 5.15 -16.37
C ILE A 85 -2.36 5.51 -16.03
N ILE A 86 -1.42 4.56 -16.12
CA ILE A 86 0.00 4.78 -15.85
C ILE A 86 0.57 5.91 -16.74
N GLU A 87 0.26 5.90 -18.04
CA GLU A 87 0.69 6.93 -18.98
C GLU A 87 0.14 8.31 -18.59
N SER A 88 -1.16 8.40 -18.34
CA SER A 88 -1.81 9.65 -17.91
C SER A 88 -1.28 10.13 -16.56
N THR A 89 -0.98 9.22 -15.64
CA THR A 89 -0.37 9.56 -14.34
C THR A 89 1.02 10.16 -14.52
N LYS A 90 1.85 9.62 -15.41
CA LYS A 90 3.19 10.13 -15.72
C LYS A 90 3.18 11.53 -16.35
N GLU A 91 2.09 11.89 -17.04
CA GLU A 91 1.91 13.24 -17.59
C GLU A 91 1.50 14.28 -16.54
N LEU A 92 1.04 13.84 -15.35
CA LEU A 92 0.54 14.71 -14.29
C LEU A 92 1.60 15.04 -13.21
N ILE A 93 2.73 14.32 -13.18
CA ILE A 93 3.80 14.46 -12.17
C ILE A 93 5.13 14.92 -12.78
#